data_AF-A0A368KXQ8-F1
#
_entry.id   AF-A0A368KXQ8-F1
#
_cell.length_a   1.000
_cell.length_b   1.000
_cell.length_c   1.000
_cell.angle_alpha   90.00
_cell.angle_beta   90.00
_cell.angle_gamma   90.00
#
_symmetry.space_group_name_H-M   'P 1'
#
loop_
_entity.id
_entity.type
_entity.pdbx_description
1 polymer ?
#
loop_
_entity_poly.entity_id
_entity_poly.type
_entity_poly.pdbx_seq_one_letter_code
_entity_poly.pdbx_strand_id
1 'polypeptide(L)'
;MKTQRKGSSLVEFALVSLVLYLLLGAILTFGHALYVAQQVQMSADFLAREISRRPLSVQDESLRDALADGTINSTIFNEELLIFDLNQLSDRTDAEELQETIANWPIVNRMLSVVMINNGTNFQIPGAVPRVINGKTRIQIAKTFAAESDQDDDWVDVVEEVLTSAGDSLYPPDTDAGGVVALRINYPIHSVFFTAMDPPPKDAKFADPNANFMEVANPGEEFTEAAPKKLDPRTELYGGDKGLGRQYAWGTQVRPYRRIVSGQAIYRREVFTQ
;
A
#
# COMPACT_ATOMS: atom_id res chain seq x y z
N MET A 1 -25.00 -13.14 50.53
CA MET A 1 -24.97 -11.81 49.88
C MET A 1 -23.55 -11.26 49.58
N LYS A 2 -22.49 -12.09 49.50
CA LYS A 2 -21.10 -11.66 49.17
C LYS A 2 -20.62 -12.08 47.77
N THR A 3 -21.38 -12.92 47.07
CA THR A 3 -21.06 -13.45 45.73
C THR A 3 -21.47 -12.50 44.59
N GLN A 4 -22.53 -11.70 44.76
CA GLN A 4 -22.99 -10.75 43.74
C GLN A 4 -21.98 -9.61 43.46
N ARG A 5 -21.22 -9.15 44.46
CA ARG A 5 -20.22 -8.08 44.27
C ARG A 5 -18.98 -8.52 43.49
N LYS A 6 -18.61 -9.81 43.58
CA LYS A 6 -17.46 -10.36 42.84
C LYS A 6 -17.75 -10.49 41.34
N GLY A 7 -19.00 -10.77 40.96
CA GLY A 7 -19.43 -10.80 39.56
C GLY A 7 -19.46 -9.41 38.92
N SER A 8 -19.93 -8.38 39.65
CA SER A 8 -19.97 -6.99 39.15
C SER A 8 -18.58 -6.47 38.78
N SER A 9 -17.59 -6.69 39.66
CA SER A 9 -16.22 -6.23 39.42
C SER A 9 -15.55 -6.94 38.23
N LEU A 10 -15.87 -8.21 37.97
CA LEU A 10 -15.37 -8.92 36.80
C LEU A 10 -15.95 -8.36 35.49
N VAL A 11 -17.25 -8.06 35.48
CA VAL A 11 -17.92 -7.47 34.31
C VAL A 11 -17.42 -6.05 34.04
N GLU A 12 -17.28 -5.23 35.09
CA GLU A 12 -16.71 -3.89 34.98
C GLU A 12 -15.26 -3.93 34.47
N PHE A 13 -14.43 -4.83 35.00
CA PHE A 13 -13.08 -5.01 34.51
C PHE A 13 -13.06 -5.45 33.04
N ALA A 14 -13.88 -6.45 32.67
CA ALA A 14 -13.96 -6.92 31.29
C ALA A 14 -14.39 -5.81 30.32
N LEU A 15 -15.36 -4.98 30.73
CA LEU A 15 -15.83 -3.86 29.91
C LEU A 15 -14.75 -2.78 29.78
N VAL A 16 -14.09 -2.39 30.87
CA VAL A 16 -13.00 -1.41 30.83
C VAL A 16 -11.83 -1.93 30.01
N SER A 17 -11.42 -3.19 30.18
CA SER A 17 -10.37 -3.81 29.37
C SER A 17 -10.74 -3.88 27.90
N LEU A 18 -11.99 -4.21 27.56
CA LEU A 18 -12.46 -4.23 26.18
C LEU A 18 -12.41 -2.83 25.55
N VAL A 19 -12.89 -1.81 26.26
CA VAL A 19 -12.87 -0.43 25.77
C VAL A 19 -11.43 0.06 25.59
N LEU A 20 -10.55 -0.19 26.55
CA LEU A 20 -9.13 0.18 26.44
C LEU A 20 -8.44 -0.55 25.29
N TYR A 21 -8.74 -1.83 25.08
CA TYR A 21 -8.23 -2.61 23.97
C TYR A 21 -8.66 -2.02 22.61
N LEU A 22 -9.94 -1.71 22.46
CA LEU A 22 -10.46 -1.08 21.23
C LEU A 22 -9.86 0.30 21.00
N LEU A 23 -9.70 1.10 22.05
CA LEU A 23 -9.13 2.44 21.97
C LEU A 23 -7.63 2.40 21.61
N LEU A 24 -6.87 1.47 22.20
CA LEU A 24 -5.48 1.24 21.81
C LEU A 24 -5.36 0.79 20.35
N GLY A 25 -6.22 -0.16 19.93
CA GLY A 25 -6.24 -0.64 18.55
C GLY A 25 -6.58 0.47 17.55
N ALA A 26 -7.51 1.36 17.89
CA ALA A 26 -7.84 2.54 17.10
C ALA A 26 -6.64 3.51 17.01
N ILE A 27 -6.01 3.86 18.14
CA ILE A 27 -4.85 4.77 18.16
C ILE A 27 -3.71 4.22 17.30
N LEU A 28 -3.39 2.94 17.43
CA LEU A 28 -2.31 2.32 16.66
C LEU A 28 -2.65 2.25 15.16
N THR A 29 -3.88 1.86 14.81
CA THR A 29 -4.30 1.76 13.40
C THR A 29 -4.33 3.13 12.74
N PHE A 30 -4.94 4.13 13.35
CA PHE A 30 -5.03 5.47 12.78
C PHE A 30 -3.69 6.21 12.82
N GLY A 31 -2.88 6.02 13.87
CA GLY A 31 -1.54 6.58 13.96
C GLY A 31 -0.63 6.06 12.85
N HIS A 32 -0.64 4.74 12.61
CA HIS A 32 0.06 4.14 11.48
C HIS A 32 -0.49 4.66 10.14
N ALA A 33 -1.82 4.74 10.00
CA ALA A 33 -2.45 5.21 8.77
C ALA A 33 -2.04 6.64 8.40
N LEU A 34 -2.05 7.55 9.38
CA LEU A 34 -1.64 8.95 9.19
C LEU A 34 -0.15 9.07 8.87
N TYR A 35 0.69 8.30 9.55
CA TYR A 35 2.13 8.27 9.29
C TYR A 35 2.43 7.86 7.86
N VAL A 36 1.82 6.76 7.40
CA VAL A 36 1.94 6.27 6.02
C VAL A 36 1.41 7.30 5.03
N ALA A 37 0.23 7.88 5.28
CA ALA A 37 -0.35 8.89 4.39
C ALA A 37 0.59 10.09 4.18
N GLN A 38 1.22 10.58 5.25
CA GLN A 38 2.22 11.65 5.17
C GLN A 38 3.44 11.25 4.35
N GLN A 39 3.99 10.04 4.57
CA GLN A 39 5.17 9.58 3.84
C GLN A 39 4.89 9.36 2.36
N VAL A 40 3.75 8.74 2.03
CA VAL A 40 3.32 8.50 0.66
C VAL A 40 3.07 9.82 -0.06
N GLN A 41 2.42 10.79 0.59
CA GLN A 41 2.22 12.13 0.04
C GLN A 41 3.55 12.85 -0.23
N MET A 42 4.46 12.90 0.74
CA MET A 42 5.78 13.54 0.54
C MET A 42 6.58 12.88 -0.57
N SER A 43 6.49 11.55 -0.69
CA SER A 43 7.16 10.79 -1.76
C SER A 43 6.56 11.11 -3.13
N ALA A 44 5.23 11.21 -3.22
CA ALA A 44 4.54 11.59 -4.46
C ALA A 44 4.90 13.01 -4.88
N ASP A 45 4.93 13.96 -3.94
CA ASP A 45 5.31 15.35 -4.19
C ASP A 45 6.75 15.46 -4.71
N PHE A 46 7.68 14.76 -4.07
CA PHE A 46 9.07 14.75 -4.51
C PHE A 46 9.22 14.11 -5.90
N LEU A 47 8.60 12.96 -6.11
CA LEU A 47 8.64 12.24 -7.39
C LEU A 47 8.11 13.10 -8.53
N ALA A 48 6.91 13.67 -8.37
CA ALA A 48 6.28 14.49 -9.40
C ALA A 48 7.08 15.76 -9.68
N ARG A 49 7.66 16.39 -8.64
CA ARG A 49 8.53 17.57 -8.80
C ARG A 49 9.82 17.27 -9.55
N GLU A 50 10.48 16.16 -9.25
CA GLU A 50 11.74 15.83 -9.92
C GLU A 50 11.52 15.42 -11.39
N ILE A 51 10.42 14.73 -11.67
CA ILE A 51 10.04 14.39 -13.06
C ILE A 51 9.62 15.65 -13.82
N SER A 52 8.91 16.59 -13.19
CA SER A 52 8.48 17.83 -13.87
C SER A 52 9.65 18.73 -14.30
N ARG A 53 10.82 18.57 -13.68
CA ARG A 53 12.06 19.31 -13.98
C ARG A 53 12.97 18.58 -14.96
N ARG A 54 12.63 17.35 -15.37
CA ARG A 54 13.42 16.59 -16.33
C ARG A 54 13.01 16.93 -17.77
N PRO A 55 13.97 17.10 -18.68
CA PRO A 55 13.68 17.15 -20.10
C PRO A 55 13.36 15.73 -20.59
N LEU A 56 12.10 15.29 -20.47
CA LEU A 56 11.66 14.08 -21.17
C LEU A 56 11.65 14.35 -22.69
N SER A 57 11.93 13.35 -23.51
CA SER A 57 11.83 13.51 -24.95
C SER A 57 10.40 13.91 -25.32
N VAL A 58 10.23 14.69 -26.39
CA VAL A 58 8.90 14.98 -26.96
C VAL A 58 8.23 13.67 -27.43
N GLN A 59 9.00 12.59 -27.56
CA GLN A 59 8.55 11.25 -27.93
C GLN A 59 8.13 10.38 -26.72
N ASP A 60 8.47 10.78 -25.48
CA ASP A 60 8.07 10.05 -24.28
C ASP A 60 6.69 10.56 -23.85
N GLU A 61 5.64 9.87 -24.32
CA GLU A 61 4.24 10.25 -24.08
C GLU A 61 3.75 9.87 -22.67
N SER A 62 4.48 9.02 -21.94
CA SER A 62 4.10 8.54 -20.60
C SER A 62 5.27 8.45 -19.61
N LEU A 63 4.96 8.52 -18.31
CA LEU A 63 5.90 8.24 -17.21
C LEU A 63 6.62 6.90 -17.40
N ARG A 64 5.94 5.92 -17.96
CA ARG A 64 6.47 4.56 -18.13
C ARG A 64 7.55 4.49 -19.19
N ASP A 65 7.43 5.30 -20.23
CA ASP A 65 8.45 5.40 -21.26
C ASP A 65 9.65 6.19 -20.73
N ALA A 66 9.40 7.21 -19.91
CA ALA A 66 10.43 7.95 -19.18
C ALA A 66 11.23 7.07 -18.18
N LEU A 67 10.58 6.13 -17.48
CA LEU A 67 11.26 5.17 -16.61
C LEU A 67 12.14 4.18 -17.38
N ALA A 68 11.85 3.93 -18.67
CA ALA A 68 12.67 3.04 -19.49
C ALA A 68 14.03 3.66 -19.87
N ASP A 69 14.16 5.00 -19.84
CA ASP A 69 15.37 5.74 -20.24
C ASP A 69 16.55 5.60 -19.24
N GLY A 70 16.38 4.83 -18.14
CA GLY A 70 17.46 4.41 -17.21
C GLY A 70 18.04 5.51 -16.32
N THR A 71 18.01 6.78 -16.76
CA THR A 71 18.45 7.94 -15.98
C THR A 71 17.53 8.25 -14.80
N ILE A 72 16.23 7.96 -14.92
CA ILE A 72 15.26 8.10 -13.81
C ILE A 72 15.43 6.95 -12.82
N ASN A 73 15.58 5.72 -13.32
CA ASN A 73 15.77 4.51 -12.52
C ASN A 73 16.99 4.57 -11.60
N SER A 74 18.07 5.20 -12.06
CA SER A 74 19.32 5.27 -11.31
C SER A 74 19.35 6.37 -10.23
N THR A 75 18.45 7.36 -10.29
CA THR A 75 18.58 8.57 -9.44
C THR A 75 17.32 8.93 -8.68
N ILE A 76 16.14 8.84 -9.30
CA ILE A 76 14.87 9.30 -8.71
C ILE A 76 14.08 8.13 -8.17
N PHE A 77 13.77 7.15 -9.02
CA PHE A 77 12.86 6.06 -8.68
C PHE A 77 13.09 4.83 -9.56
N ASN A 78 13.24 3.65 -8.95
CA ASN A 78 13.26 2.35 -9.59
C ASN A 78 12.08 1.49 -9.08
N GLU A 79 11.25 1.00 -9.98
CA GLU A 79 10.08 0.18 -9.65
C GLU A 79 10.46 -1.19 -9.07
N GLU A 80 11.58 -1.78 -9.49
CA GLU A 80 12.04 -3.08 -9.00
C GLU A 80 12.42 -3.04 -7.51
N LEU A 81 12.87 -1.88 -7.02
CA LEU A 81 13.22 -1.68 -5.61
C LEU A 81 12.00 -1.53 -4.69
N LEU A 82 10.77 -1.53 -5.23
CA LEU A 82 9.55 -1.64 -4.41
C LEU A 82 9.41 -3.04 -3.79
N ILE A 83 10.09 -4.04 -4.36
CA ILE A 83 10.22 -5.39 -3.82
C ILE A 83 11.69 -5.79 -3.91
N PHE A 84 12.44 -5.52 -2.85
CA PHE A 84 13.85 -5.87 -2.76
C PHE A 84 14.02 -7.27 -2.15
N ASP A 85 14.72 -8.16 -2.86
CA ASP A 85 15.03 -9.50 -2.37
C ASP A 85 16.17 -9.45 -1.35
N LEU A 86 15.91 -9.87 -0.11
CA LEU A 86 16.90 -9.88 0.97
C LEU A 86 17.99 -10.94 0.76
N ASN A 87 17.81 -11.90 -0.15
CA ASN A 87 18.86 -12.86 -0.50
C ASN A 87 20.00 -12.22 -1.30
N GLN A 88 19.83 -10.97 -1.76
CA GLN A 88 20.91 -10.18 -2.36
C GLN A 88 21.91 -9.66 -1.32
N LEU A 89 21.54 -9.67 -0.03
CA LEU A 89 22.42 -9.32 1.08
C LEU A 89 23.26 -10.53 1.50
N SER A 90 24.45 -10.26 2.01
CA SER A 90 25.36 -11.27 2.54
C SER A 90 24.79 -11.92 3.79
N ASP A 91 24.16 -11.12 4.66
CA ASP A 91 23.36 -11.58 5.79
C ASP A 91 21.99 -10.90 5.81
N ARG A 92 20.94 -11.68 5.53
CA ARG A 92 19.54 -11.22 5.52
C ARG A 92 19.06 -10.63 6.86
N THR A 93 19.76 -10.92 7.95
CA THR A 93 19.40 -10.46 9.30
C THR A 93 20.18 -9.22 9.73
N ASP A 94 21.19 -8.83 8.95
CA ASP A 94 21.98 -7.65 9.23
C ASP A 94 21.23 -6.38 8.83
N ALA A 95 20.81 -5.64 9.86
CA ALA A 95 20.10 -4.38 9.69
C ALA A 95 21.03 -3.27 9.17
N GLU A 96 22.34 -3.36 9.40
CA GLU A 96 23.33 -2.37 8.94
C GLU A 96 23.56 -2.54 7.44
N GLU A 97 23.77 -3.77 6.95
CA GLU A 97 23.94 -4.06 5.52
C GLU A 97 22.70 -3.61 4.71
N LEU A 98 21.50 -3.86 5.23
CA LEU A 98 20.25 -3.37 4.61
C LEU A 98 20.20 -1.83 4.60
N GLN A 99 20.58 -1.15 5.68
CA GLN A 99 20.60 0.32 5.73
C GLN A 99 21.61 0.92 4.76
N GLU A 100 22.81 0.34 4.64
CA GLU A 100 23.82 0.77 3.67
C GLU A 100 23.33 0.55 2.23
N THR A 101 22.67 -0.57 1.97
CA THR A 101 22.05 -0.85 0.68
C THR A 101 20.98 0.18 0.35
N ILE A 102 20.07 0.47 1.29
CA ILE A 102 19.03 1.49 1.14
C ILE A 102 19.64 2.88 0.95
N ALA A 103 20.74 3.23 1.62
CA ALA A 103 21.38 4.54 1.45
C ALA A 103 21.78 4.82 -0.01
N ASN A 104 22.10 3.78 -0.77
CA ASN A 104 22.47 3.84 -2.18
C ASN A 104 21.27 3.82 -3.15
N TRP A 105 20.03 3.63 -2.65
CA TRP A 105 18.84 3.62 -3.50
C TRP A 105 18.50 5.00 -4.07
N PRO A 106 17.69 5.05 -5.16
CA PRO A 106 17.09 6.27 -5.64
C PRO A 106 16.28 6.98 -4.56
N ILE A 107 16.18 8.31 -4.64
CA ILE A 107 15.67 9.14 -3.54
C ILE A 107 14.25 8.72 -3.11
N VAL A 108 13.36 8.46 -4.05
CA VAL A 108 11.97 8.10 -3.76
C VAL A 108 11.90 6.71 -3.13
N ASN A 109 12.70 5.75 -3.59
CA ASN A 109 12.79 4.43 -2.96
C ASN A 109 13.30 4.52 -1.51
N ARG A 110 14.22 5.43 -1.20
CA ARG A 110 14.66 5.70 0.19
C ARG A 110 13.60 6.36 1.05
N MET A 111 12.73 7.19 0.48
CA MET A 111 11.60 7.74 1.22
C MET A 111 10.58 6.66 1.53
N LEU A 112 10.27 5.82 0.54
CA LEU A 112 9.33 4.70 0.69
C LEU A 112 9.86 3.57 1.57
N SER A 113 11.18 3.38 1.67
CA SER A 113 11.78 2.33 2.53
C SER A 113 11.37 2.47 3.99
N VAL A 114 11.01 3.67 4.44
CA VAL A 114 10.56 3.93 5.80
C VAL A 114 9.23 3.24 6.12
N VAL A 115 8.39 3.02 5.11
CA VAL A 115 7.09 2.33 5.22
C VAL A 115 7.12 0.91 4.65
N MET A 116 8.25 0.44 4.13
CA MET A 116 8.37 -0.94 3.65
C MET A 116 8.46 -1.93 4.81
N ILE A 117 8.03 -3.16 4.56
CA ILE A 117 8.02 -4.25 5.53
C ILE A 117 9.04 -5.34 5.15
N ASN A 118 9.62 -5.95 6.17
CA ASN A 118 10.43 -7.17 6.00
C ASN A 118 9.52 -8.39 6.22
N ASN A 119 9.26 -9.15 5.16
CA ASN A 119 8.46 -10.38 5.22
C ASN A 119 9.32 -11.65 5.42
N GLY A 120 10.63 -11.49 5.69
CA GLY A 120 11.60 -12.56 5.86
C GLY A 120 12.35 -12.96 4.59
N THR A 121 11.75 -12.72 3.42
CA THR A 121 12.37 -12.99 2.09
C THR A 121 12.68 -11.71 1.35
N ASN A 122 11.74 -10.76 1.39
CA ASN A 122 11.82 -9.48 0.72
C ASN A 122 11.64 -8.35 1.73
N PHE A 123 12.27 -7.22 1.40
CA PHE A 123 11.93 -5.92 1.92
C PHE A 123 11.06 -5.21 0.88
N GLN A 124 9.77 -5.04 1.16
CA GLN A 124 8.79 -4.66 0.13
C GLN A 124 7.68 -3.76 0.66
N ILE A 125 6.99 -3.08 -0.25
CA ILE A 125 5.69 -2.46 0.05
C ILE A 125 4.72 -3.58 0.48
N PRO A 126 3.95 -3.39 1.57
CA PRO A 126 3.04 -4.43 2.04
C PRO A 126 2.03 -4.80 0.97
N GLY A 127 1.75 -6.10 0.81
CA GLY A 127 0.72 -6.57 -0.13
C GLY A 127 0.94 -6.21 -1.60
N ALA A 128 2.13 -5.71 -1.97
CA ALA A 128 2.53 -5.50 -3.35
C ALA A 128 2.98 -6.82 -3.97
N VAL A 129 2.59 -7.04 -5.23
CA VAL A 129 2.85 -8.27 -5.98
C VAL A 129 3.43 -7.89 -7.34
N PRO A 130 4.52 -8.54 -7.79
CA PRO A 130 5.03 -8.36 -9.14
C PRO A 130 4.11 -9.07 -10.14
N ARG A 131 3.65 -8.35 -11.16
CA ARG A 131 2.83 -8.88 -12.26
C ARG A 131 3.50 -8.58 -13.58
N VAL A 132 3.47 -9.52 -14.51
CA VAL A 132 3.99 -9.32 -15.87
C VAL A 132 2.82 -9.00 -16.78
N ILE A 133 2.73 -7.74 -17.22
CA ILE A 133 1.66 -7.26 -18.11
C ILE A 133 2.33 -6.76 -19.39
N ASN A 134 1.92 -7.32 -20.54
CA ASN A 134 2.50 -7.00 -21.84
C ASN A 134 4.04 -7.14 -21.89
N GLY A 135 4.58 -8.15 -21.18
CA GLY A 135 6.02 -8.41 -21.11
C GLY A 135 6.82 -7.44 -20.23
N LYS A 136 6.17 -6.48 -19.55
CA LYS A 136 6.78 -5.58 -18.57
C LYS A 136 6.35 -6.00 -17.16
N THR A 137 7.31 -6.10 -16.24
CA THR A 137 7.02 -6.31 -14.82
C THR A 137 6.48 -5.01 -14.22
N ARG A 138 5.35 -5.09 -13.55
CA ARG A 138 4.71 -4.01 -12.79
C ARG A 138 4.53 -4.44 -11.35
N ILE A 139 4.72 -3.52 -10.42
CA ILE A 139 4.45 -3.77 -9.01
C ILE A 139 3.07 -3.22 -8.66
N GLN A 140 2.14 -4.13 -8.38
CA GLN A 140 0.73 -3.83 -8.23
C GLN A 140 0.15 -4.32 -6.91
N ILE A 141 -0.96 -3.70 -6.53
CA ILE A 141 -1.73 -3.98 -5.33
C ILE A 141 -3.14 -4.40 -5.75
N ALA A 142 -3.63 -5.53 -5.24
CA ALA A 142 -5.01 -5.94 -5.46
C ALA A 142 -5.99 -4.97 -4.77
N LYS A 143 -6.97 -4.46 -5.53
CA LYS A 143 -8.09 -3.66 -5.05
C LYS A 143 -9.19 -4.55 -4.47
N THR A 144 -9.40 -5.74 -5.04
CA THR A 144 -10.50 -6.64 -4.67
C THR A 144 -9.99 -8.02 -4.29
N PHE A 145 -10.79 -8.79 -3.57
CA PHE A 145 -10.50 -10.22 -3.36
C PHE A 145 -10.66 -11.01 -4.66
N ALA A 146 -11.63 -10.64 -5.50
CA ALA A 146 -11.90 -11.29 -6.78
C ALA A 146 -10.74 -11.12 -7.77
N ALA A 147 -9.85 -10.15 -7.54
CA ALA A 147 -8.76 -9.75 -8.43
C ALA A 147 -8.14 -10.89 -9.22
N GLU A 148 -8.50 -10.98 -10.50
CA GLU A 148 -7.97 -12.02 -11.38
C GLU A 148 -6.59 -11.62 -11.89
N SER A 149 -5.75 -12.62 -12.19
CA SER A 149 -4.36 -12.38 -12.60
C SER A 149 -4.24 -11.81 -14.01
N ASP A 150 -5.32 -11.78 -14.77
CA ASP A 150 -5.45 -11.33 -16.16
C ASP A 150 -6.36 -10.09 -16.31
N GLN A 151 -7.12 -9.73 -15.28
CA GLN A 151 -7.95 -8.52 -15.26
C GLN A 151 -7.20 -7.35 -14.62
N ASP A 152 -6.88 -6.30 -15.37
CA ASP A 152 -6.07 -5.17 -14.88
C ASP A 152 -6.87 -4.22 -13.95
N ASP A 153 -8.20 -4.12 -14.15
CA ASP A 153 -9.07 -3.21 -13.39
C ASP A 153 -9.10 -3.49 -11.89
N ASP A 154 -8.89 -4.75 -11.51
CA ASP A 154 -8.85 -5.22 -10.13
C ASP A 154 -7.56 -4.88 -9.39
N TRP A 155 -6.57 -4.32 -10.10
CA TRP A 155 -5.26 -3.99 -9.57
C TRP A 155 -4.99 -2.50 -9.70
N VAL A 156 -4.15 -2.00 -8.79
CA VAL A 156 -3.65 -0.64 -8.85
C VAL A 156 -2.12 -0.68 -8.84
N ASP A 157 -1.48 0.14 -9.67
CA ASP A 157 -0.03 0.26 -9.64
C ASP A 157 0.40 0.96 -8.35
N VAL A 158 1.53 0.54 -7.75
CA VAL A 158 2.07 1.23 -6.57
C VAL A 158 2.45 2.67 -6.91
N VAL A 159 2.98 2.90 -8.11
CA VAL A 159 3.21 4.23 -8.67
C VAL A 159 2.47 4.31 -9.99
N GLU A 160 1.45 5.16 -10.05
CA GLU A 160 0.62 5.36 -11.23
C GLU A 160 0.76 6.79 -11.76
N GLU A 161 0.63 6.93 -13.07
CA GLU A 161 0.42 8.21 -13.73
C GLU A 161 -1.08 8.47 -13.83
N VAL A 162 -1.51 9.64 -13.38
CA VAL A 162 -2.93 10.01 -13.36
C VAL A 162 -3.30 10.60 -14.73
N LEU A 163 -3.79 9.74 -15.61
CA LEU A 163 -4.21 10.10 -16.96
C LEU A 163 -5.70 10.45 -17.00
N THR A 164 -5.99 11.76 -16.98
CA THR A 164 -7.20 12.51 -17.47
C THR A 164 -8.63 11.99 -17.24
N SER A 165 -8.82 10.85 -16.60
CA SER A 165 -10.13 10.28 -16.36
C SER A 165 -10.64 10.78 -15.01
N ALA A 166 -11.68 11.63 -15.05
CA ALA A 166 -12.35 12.18 -13.86
C ALA A 166 -12.96 11.11 -12.93
N GLY A 167 -12.93 9.83 -13.30
CA GLY A 167 -13.30 8.70 -12.45
C GLY A 167 -12.21 8.27 -11.46
N ASP A 168 -10.94 8.48 -11.80
CA ASP A 168 -9.81 7.95 -11.02
C ASP A 168 -9.17 8.99 -10.11
N SER A 169 -9.41 10.29 -10.30
CA SER A 169 -8.81 11.38 -9.53
C SER A 169 -9.79 12.52 -9.30
N LEU A 170 -9.76 13.11 -8.10
CA LEU A 170 -10.46 14.35 -7.78
C LEU A 170 -10.00 15.55 -8.62
N TYR A 171 -8.75 15.51 -9.04
CA TYR A 171 -8.07 16.58 -9.75
C TYR A 171 -7.35 15.98 -10.96
N PRO A 172 -8.08 15.53 -12.00
CA PRO A 172 -7.43 15.06 -13.21
C PRO A 172 -6.72 16.26 -13.87
N PRO A 173 -5.48 16.09 -14.38
CA PRO A 173 -4.87 17.12 -15.20
C PRO A 173 -5.70 17.31 -16.47
N ASP A 174 -5.90 18.56 -16.90
CA ASP A 174 -6.56 18.87 -18.18
C ASP A 174 -5.58 18.59 -19.33
N THR A 175 -5.92 17.63 -20.20
CA THR A 175 -5.07 17.11 -21.29
C THR A 175 -4.69 18.18 -22.32
N ASP A 176 -5.52 19.20 -22.48
CA ASP A 176 -5.32 20.21 -23.52
C ASP A 176 -4.13 21.14 -23.22
N ALA A 177 -3.59 21.09 -22.00
CA ALA A 177 -2.53 21.96 -21.54
C ALA A 177 -1.11 21.38 -21.62
N GLY A 178 -0.92 20.17 -22.19
CA GLY A 178 0.37 19.53 -22.48
C GLY A 178 1.57 20.09 -21.71
N GLY A 179 1.87 19.55 -20.51
CA GLY A 179 2.91 20.12 -19.65
C GLY A 179 2.64 19.98 -18.16
N VAL A 180 1.95 18.92 -17.75
CA VAL A 180 1.68 18.62 -16.34
C VAL A 180 2.10 17.18 -16.08
N VAL A 181 2.77 16.97 -14.95
CA VAL A 181 3.10 15.66 -14.40
C VAL A 181 2.16 15.44 -13.23
N ALA A 182 1.27 14.46 -13.36
CA ALA A 182 0.34 14.06 -12.31
C ALA A 182 0.60 12.62 -11.92
N LEU A 183 1.09 12.40 -10.71
CA LEU A 183 1.49 11.08 -10.21
C LEU A 183 0.76 10.77 -8.92
N ARG A 184 0.48 9.48 -8.74
CA ARG A 184 -0.06 8.95 -7.50
C ARG A 184 0.76 7.75 -7.03
N ILE A 185 0.98 7.70 -5.72
CA ILE A 185 1.57 6.54 -5.06
C ILE A 185 0.47 5.89 -4.23
N ASN A 186 0.17 4.63 -4.53
CA ASN A 186 -0.84 3.82 -3.85
C ASN A 186 -0.17 2.92 -2.82
N TYR A 187 -0.68 2.92 -1.58
CA TYR A 187 -0.14 2.12 -0.49
C TYR A 187 -1.25 1.43 0.30
N PRO A 188 -1.18 0.11 0.54
CA PRO A 188 -2.20 -0.58 1.30
C PRO A 188 -1.89 -0.56 2.79
N ILE A 189 -2.85 -0.07 3.56
CA ILE A 189 -2.79 -0.03 5.02
C ILE A 189 -3.63 -1.17 5.55
N HIS A 190 -3.01 -2.06 6.32
CA HIS A 190 -3.70 -3.14 7.03
C HIS A 190 -3.81 -2.77 8.52
N SER A 191 -4.97 -3.00 9.11
CA SER A 191 -5.12 -2.98 10.55
C SER A 191 -4.72 -4.33 11.13
N VAL A 192 -3.93 -4.30 12.20
CA VAL A 192 -3.60 -5.48 13.01
C VAL A 192 -4.63 -5.76 14.12
N PHE A 193 -5.64 -4.90 14.26
CA PHE A 193 -6.67 -4.98 15.30
C PHE A 193 -8.08 -5.19 14.74
N PHE A 194 -8.37 -4.63 13.57
CA PHE A 194 -9.69 -4.70 12.96
C PHE A 194 -9.72 -5.74 11.86
N THR A 195 -10.79 -6.51 11.82
CA THR A 195 -11.09 -7.48 10.76
C THR A 195 -11.83 -6.77 9.63
N ALA A 196 -11.61 -7.20 8.39
CA ALA A 196 -12.45 -6.74 7.30
C ALA A 196 -13.92 -7.12 7.60
N MET A 197 -14.83 -6.18 7.34
CA MET A 197 -16.28 -6.43 7.31
C MET A 197 -16.73 -6.36 5.85
N ASP A 198 -17.97 -6.79 5.58
CA ASP A 198 -18.56 -6.69 4.24
C ASP A 198 -18.32 -5.30 3.64
N PRO A 199 -17.96 -5.22 2.34
CA PRO A 199 -17.73 -3.95 1.69
C PRO A 199 -19.00 -3.09 1.82
N PRO A 200 -18.86 -1.77 2.03
CA PRO A 200 -20.00 -0.88 1.96
C PRO A 200 -20.66 -0.99 0.56
N PRO A 201 -21.94 -0.63 0.43
CA PRO A 201 -22.63 -0.62 -0.86
C PRO A 201 -21.80 0.09 -1.93
N LYS A 202 -21.83 -0.39 -3.19
CA LYS A 202 -20.99 0.11 -4.30
C LYS A 202 -21.14 1.61 -4.58
N ASP A 203 -22.22 2.21 -4.10
CA ASP A 203 -22.57 3.62 -4.20
C ASP A 203 -22.17 4.46 -2.96
N ALA A 204 -21.51 3.87 -1.96
CA ALA A 204 -21.04 4.56 -0.78
C ALA A 204 -19.90 5.54 -1.12
N LYS A 205 -20.26 6.80 -1.39
CA LYS A 205 -19.31 7.90 -1.53
C LYS A 205 -18.74 8.25 -0.16
N PHE A 206 -17.52 7.78 0.14
CA PHE A 206 -16.77 8.32 1.28
C PHE A 206 -16.20 9.69 0.94
N ALA A 207 -16.02 10.51 1.97
CA ALA A 207 -15.59 11.90 1.85
C ALA A 207 -14.14 12.08 1.36
N ASP A 208 -13.33 11.02 1.33
CA ASP A 208 -11.94 11.06 0.86
C ASP A 208 -11.73 10.14 -0.36
N PRO A 209 -11.56 10.72 -1.56
CA PRO A 209 -11.33 9.99 -2.81
C PRO A 209 -9.95 9.35 -2.93
N ASN A 210 -9.04 9.63 -2.00
CA ASN A 210 -7.75 8.95 -1.92
C ASN A 210 -7.80 7.66 -1.09
N ALA A 211 -8.97 7.33 -0.53
CA ALA A 211 -9.19 6.14 0.26
C ALA A 211 -10.16 5.17 -0.43
N ASN A 212 -9.62 4.16 -1.11
CA ASN A 212 -10.43 3.13 -1.76
C ASN A 212 -10.71 1.94 -0.84
N PHE A 213 -11.94 1.41 -0.92
CA PHE A 213 -12.33 0.18 -0.25
C PHE A 213 -11.79 -1.03 -0.99
N MET A 214 -11.60 -2.10 -0.23
CA MET A 214 -11.44 -3.43 -0.80
C MET A 214 -12.81 -4.11 -0.89
N GLU A 215 -13.21 -4.56 -2.07
CA GLU A 215 -14.36 -5.46 -2.21
C GLU A 215 -13.94 -6.86 -1.75
N VAL A 216 -14.38 -7.24 -0.54
CA VAL A 216 -14.22 -8.60 0.00
C VAL A 216 -15.50 -9.38 -0.33
N ALA A 217 -15.38 -10.48 -1.07
CA ALA A 217 -16.50 -11.41 -1.23
C ALA A 217 -16.73 -12.19 0.08
N ASN A 218 -17.98 -12.54 0.38
CA ASN A 218 -18.47 -13.24 1.57
C ASN A 218 -17.36 -13.86 2.47
N PRO A 219 -17.06 -13.29 3.64
CA PRO A 219 -15.93 -13.73 4.49
C PRO A 219 -16.09 -15.14 5.08
N GLY A 220 -17.27 -15.78 4.92
CA GLY A 220 -17.59 -17.08 5.49
C GLY A 220 -17.04 -18.30 4.75
N GLU A 221 -16.60 -18.17 3.49
CA GLU A 221 -16.14 -19.30 2.66
C GLU A 221 -14.62 -19.34 2.45
N GLU A 222 -13.88 -18.32 2.90
CA GLU A 222 -12.49 -18.12 2.49
C GLU A 222 -11.47 -18.94 3.29
N PHE A 223 -11.74 -19.18 4.58
CA PHE A 223 -10.86 -19.93 5.48
C PHE A 223 -11.60 -21.13 6.06
N THR A 224 -11.78 -22.18 5.25
CA THR A 224 -12.49 -23.41 5.63
C THR A 224 -11.65 -24.37 6.47
N GLU A 225 -10.48 -23.96 6.98
CA GLU A 225 -9.63 -24.83 7.79
C GLU A 225 -10.31 -25.13 9.13
N ALA A 226 -10.62 -26.42 9.37
CA ALA A 226 -11.27 -26.90 10.58
C ALA A 226 -10.46 -26.66 11.87
N ALA A 227 -9.18 -26.32 11.76
CA ALA A 227 -8.34 -25.87 12.84
C ALA A 227 -7.41 -24.72 12.38
N PRO A 228 -7.33 -23.61 13.12
CA PRO A 228 -6.48 -22.47 12.76
C PRO A 228 -4.99 -22.86 12.74
N LYS A 229 -4.36 -22.96 11.56
CA LYS A 229 -2.89 -23.13 11.44
C LYS A 229 -2.16 -21.89 11.93
N LYS A 230 -1.18 -22.07 12.82
CA LYS A 230 -0.34 -20.99 13.37
C LYS A 230 0.20 -20.11 12.24
N LEU A 231 -0.28 -18.88 12.16
CA LEU A 231 0.20 -17.87 11.22
C LEU A 231 1.54 -17.29 11.70
N ASP A 232 2.49 -17.15 10.78
CA ASP A 232 3.66 -16.30 11.01
C ASP A 232 3.26 -14.86 10.63
N PRO A 233 3.22 -13.92 11.60
CA PRO A 233 2.80 -12.55 11.32
C PRO A 233 3.72 -11.83 10.32
N ARG A 234 4.96 -12.29 10.10
CA ARG A 234 5.89 -11.67 9.16
C ARG A 234 5.52 -11.96 7.71
N THR A 235 5.11 -13.19 7.42
CA THR A 235 4.80 -13.64 6.05
C THR A 235 3.31 -13.57 5.76
N GLU A 236 2.45 -13.85 6.73
CA GLU A 236 1.02 -14.08 6.49
C GLU A 236 0.19 -12.81 6.60
N LEU A 237 0.59 -11.80 7.39
CA LEU A 237 -0.20 -10.59 7.59
C LEU A 237 -0.39 -9.79 6.30
N TYR A 238 0.58 -9.84 5.39
CA TYR A 238 0.54 -9.18 4.08
C TYR A 238 0.71 -10.18 2.92
N GLY A 239 0.61 -11.47 3.23
CA GLY A 239 0.93 -12.57 2.32
C GLY A 239 -0.21 -13.04 1.45
N GLY A 240 0.01 -14.19 0.83
CA GLY A 240 -0.85 -14.81 -0.17
C GLY A 240 -0.65 -14.24 -1.58
N ASP A 241 -1.16 -14.95 -2.58
CA ASP A 241 -0.91 -14.67 -4.01
C ASP A 241 -1.34 -13.25 -4.45
N LYS A 242 -2.29 -12.66 -3.74
CA LYS A 242 -2.83 -11.32 -3.99
C LYS A 242 -2.36 -10.27 -2.98
N GLY A 243 -1.45 -10.63 -2.07
CA GLY A 243 -0.96 -9.73 -1.02
C GLY A 243 -2.07 -9.22 -0.08
N LEU A 244 -3.12 -10.02 0.11
CA LEU A 244 -4.33 -9.64 0.86
C LEU A 244 -4.21 -9.92 2.36
N GLY A 245 -3.27 -10.78 2.76
CA GLY A 245 -2.96 -10.99 4.15
C GLY A 245 -4.00 -11.76 4.95
N ARG A 246 -3.60 -12.36 6.07
CA ARG A 246 -4.49 -13.10 6.98
C ARG A 246 -4.15 -12.73 8.41
N GLN A 247 -5.17 -12.66 9.27
CA GLN A 247 -4.98 -12.47 10.70
C GLN A 247 -5.87 -13.41 11.50
N TYR A 248 -5.54 -13.54 12.78
CA TYR A 248 -6.35 -14.31 13.70
C TYR A 248 -7.42 -13.47 14.38
N ALA A 249 -8.65 -13.96 14.35
CA ALA A 249 -9.75 -13.43 15.13
C ALA A 249 -10.59 -14.56 15.71
N TRP A 250 -10.78 -14.55 17.03
CA TRP A 250 -11.69 -15.44 17.76
C TRP A 250 -11.54 -16.94 17.43
N GLY A 251 -10.29 -17.42 17.26
CA GLY A 251 -10.02 -18.83 16.96
C GLY A 251 -10.23 -19.22 15.49
N THR A 252 -10.48 -18.24 14.62
CA THR A 252 -10.59 -18.41 13.17
C THR A 252 -9.56 -17.52 12.46
N GLN A 253 -9.28 -17.83 11.21
CA GLN A 253 -8.50 -16.95 10.34
C GLN A 253 -9.48 -16.05 9.58
N VAL A 254 -9.16 -14.76 9.50
CA VAL A 254 -9.97 -13.76 8.82
C VAL A 254 -9.06 -12.79 8.07
N ARG A 255 -9.64 -12.01 7.15
CA ARG A 255 -8.91 -10.92 6.50
C ARG A 255 -8.71 -9.74 7.44
N PRO A 256 -7.51 -9.12 7.43
CA PRO A 256 -7.32 -7.84 8.11
C PRO A 256 -8.15 -6.76 7.43
N TYR A 257 -8.62 -5.79 8.21
CA TYR A 257 -9.20 -4.59 7.64
C TYR A 257 -8.14 -3.87 6.83
N ARG A 258 -8.42 -3.58 5.55
CA ARG A 258 -7.50 -2.95 4.62
C ARG A 258 -8.13 -1.75 3.93
N ARG A 259 -7.31 -0.72 3.71
CA ARG A 259 -7.61 0.37 2.77
C ARG A 259 -6.40 0.67 1.91
N ILE A 260 -6.63 1.20 0.72
CA ILE A 260 -5.57 1.78 -0.09
C ILE A 260 -5.59 3.28 0.17
N VAL A 261 -4.47 3.81 0.66
CA VAL A 261 -4.23 5.24 0.83
C VAL A 261 -3.33 5.71 -0.30
N SER A 262 -3.68 6.86 -0.85
CA SER A 262 -3.00 7.40 -2.01
C SER A 262 -2.44 8.78 -1.71
N GLY A 263 -1.15 8.97 -2.00
CA GLY A 263 -0.55 10.30 -2.08
C GLY A 263 -0.54 10.74 -3.53
N GLN A 264 -0.99 11.95 -3.82
CA GLN A 264 -1.09 12.47 -5.18
C GLN A 264 -0.44 13.83 -5.29
N ALA A 265 0.29 14.03 -6.37
CA ALA A 265 1.00 15.27 -6.65
C ALA A 265 0.84 15.67 -8.11
N ILE A 266 0.68 16.97 -8.35
CA ILE A 266 0.51 17.55 -9.68
C ILE A 266 1.47 18.72 -9.82
N TYR A 267 2.39 18.63 -10.77
CA TYR A 267 3.38 19.67 -11.05
C TYR A 267 3.33 20.09 -12.51
N ARG A 268 3.56 21.38 -12.77
CA ARG A 268 3.78 21.85 -14.13
C ARG A 268 5.19 21.48 -14.59
N ARG A 269 5.30 20.99 -15.81
CA ARG A 269 6.55 20.64 -16.45
C ARG A 269 7.29 21.90 -16.89
N GLU A 270 8.58 21.94 -16.61
CA GLU A 270 9.45 23.02 -17.11
C GLU A 270 9.76 22.75 -18.59
N VAL A 271 9.33 23.66 -19.46
CA VAL A 271 9.69 23.63 -20.88
C VAL A 271 11.07 24.27 -21.04
N PHE A 272 12.10 23.45 -21.21
CA PHE A 272 13.41 23.93 -21.58
C PHE A 272 13.41 24.19 -23.09
N THR A 273 13.31 25.46 -23.50
CA THR A 273 13.61 25.85 -24.88
C THR A 273 15.10 25.61 -25.12
N GLN A 274 15.44 24.63 -25.95
CA GLN A 274 16.79 24.49 -26.53
C GLN A 274 17.02 25.52 -27.63
#